data_AF-A0A0F9PEI0-F1
#
_entry.id   AF-A0A0F9PEI0-F1
#
_cell.length_a   1.000
_cell.length_b   1.000
_cell.length_c   1.000
_cell.angle_alpha   90.00
_cell.angle_beta   90.00
_cell.angle_gamma   90.00
#
_symmetry.space_group_name_H-M   'P 1'
#
loop_
_entity.id
_entity.type
_entity.pdbx_description
1 polymer ?
#
loop_
_entity_poly.entity_id
_entity_poly.type
_entity_poly.pdbx_seq_one_letter_code
_entity_poly.pdbx_strand_id
1 'polypeptide(L)'
;MWPKHFDFFGNFMRELATLFIFNTLKNYPNGLTYYDLKQYGEIPHSKIYRMMKKLEEKGDLIKRDDTSVEAGRPKHLYFLTKQGETRLGDLRENLGKYFKFIKERFPSAKGNFDHETFLKEATFKVWSSPVEHIIQKDISNEKKIKILSRMESDLIIMLEKIRKEKKKLGNELK
;
A
#
# COMPACT_ATOMS: atom_id res chain seq x y z
N MET A 1 -18.12 -12.74 18.17
CA MET A 1 -16.93 -12.31 18.95
C MET A 1 -15.73 -12.96 18.27
N TRP A 2 -14.82 -12.19 17.64
CA TRP A 2 -13.63 -12.77 17.01
C TRP A 2 -12.65 -13.25 18.10
N PRO A 3 -12.00 -14.42 17.96
CA PRO A 3 -11.07 -14.93 18.98
C PRO A 3 -9.93 -13.95 19.29
N LYS A 4 -9.42 -13.95 20.53
CA LYS A 4 -8.30 -13.09 21.00
C LYS A 4 -7.00 -13.20 20.18
N HIS A 5 -6.86 -14.21 19.33
CA HIS A 5 -5.71 -14.43 18.44
C HIS A 5 -6.05 -14.26 16.95
N PHE A 6 -7.19 -13.63 16.63
CA PHE A 6 -7.59 -13.39 15.25
C PHE A 6 -6.80 -12.22 14.65
N ASP A 7 -5.49 -12.40 14.44
CA ASP A 7 -4.59 -11.44 13.77
C ASP A 7 -4.72 -11.50 12.23
N PHE A 8 -5.89 -11.91 11.74
CA PHE A 8 -6.17 -12.08 10.32
C PHE A 8 -5.89 -10.79 9.52
N PHE A 9 -6.47 -9.66 9.96
CA PHE A 9 -6.29 -8.38 9.28
C PHE A 9 -4.86 -7.87 9.42
N GLY A 10 -4.18 -8.11 10.54
CA GLY A 10 -2.79 -7.73 10.73
C GLY A 10 -1.85 -8.52 9.81
N ASN A 11 -2.03 -9.84 9.73
CA ASN A 11 -1.31 -10.71 8.79
C ASN A 11 -1.58 -10.32 7.33
N PHE A 12 -2.86 -10.21 6.97
CA PHE A 12 -3.28 -9.80 5.63
C PHE A 12 -2.64 -8.48 5.20
N MET A 13 -2.71 -7.45 6.04
CA MET A 13 -2.13 -6.14 5.71
C MET A 13 -0.59 -6.19 5.63
N ARG A 14 0.09 -7.02 6.43
CA ARG A 14 1.54 -7.21 6.34
C ARG A 14 1.96 -7.93 5.05
N GLU A 15 1.23 -8.96 4.67
CA GLU A 15 1.47 -9.69 3.42
C GLU A 15 1.20 -8.80 2.20
N LEU A 16 0.09 -8.07 2.24
CA LEU A 16 -0.29 -7.12 1.19
C LEU A 16 0.74 -5.99 1.05
N ALA A 17 1.22 -5.44 2.16
CA ALA A 17 2.32 -4.48 2.17
C ALA A 17 3.60 -5.03 1.52
N THR A 18 3.95 -6.29 1.81
CA THR A 18 5.14 -6.93 1.25
C THR A 18 4.97 -7.18 -0.25
N LEU A 19 3.78 -7.63 -0.67
CA LEU A 19 3.42 -7.79 -2.08
C LEU A 19 3.62 -6.48 -2.85
N PHE A 20 3.13 -5.36 -2.31
CA PHE A 20 3.27 -4.05 -2.94
C PHE A 20 4.72 -3.63 -3.14
N ILE A 21 5.59 -3.86 -2.15
CA ILE A 21 7.03 -3.59 -2.28
C ILE A 21 7.64 -4.44 -3.39
N PHE A 22 7.36 -5.74 -3.39
CA PHE A 22 7.95 -6.68 -4.35
C PHE A 22 7.50 -6.39 -5.78
N ASN A 23 6.21 -6.12 -5.99
CA ASN A 23 5.68 -5.71 -7.29
C ASN A 23 6.28 -4.37 -7.74
N THR A 24 6.47 -3.40 -6.83
CA THR A 24 7.19 -2.17 -7.17
C THR A 24 8.61 -2.49 -7.61
N LEU A 25 9.39 -3.23 -6.83
CA LEU A 25 10.79 -3.56 -7.19
C LEU A 25 10.90 -4.27 -8.54
N LYS A 26 9.94 -5.14 -8.87
CA LYS A 26 9.90 -5.83 -10.16
C LYS A 26 9.73 -4.86 -11.35
N ASN A 27 9.06 -3.73 -11.13
CA ASN A 27 8.86 -2.72 -12.16
C ASN A 27 10.05 -1.75 -12.31
N TYR A 28 11.08 -1.88 -11.46
CA TYR A 28 12.29 -1.05 -11.47
C TYR A 28 13.52 -1.94 -11.69
N PRO A 29 13.82 -2.34 -12.95
CA PRO A 29 14.92 -3.26 -13.25
C PRO A 29 16.29 -2.70 -12.88
N ASN A 30 16.43 -1.37 -12.83
CA ASN A 30 17.66 -0.68 -12.42
C ASN A 30 17.80 -0.55 -10.90
N GLY A 31 16.91 -1.19 -10.14
CA GLY A 31 16.87 -1.09 -8.70
C GLY A 31 16.15 0.17 -8.23
N LEU A 32 15.78 0.15 -6.96
CA LEU A 32 14.97 1.20 -6.36
C LEU A 32 15.62 1.75 -5.11
N THR A 33 15.68 3.07 -5.00
CA THR A 33 16.22 3.73 -3.80
C THR A 33 15.14 3.98 -2.76
N TYR A 34 15.54 4.17 -1.50
CA TYR A 34 14.62 4.67 -0.47
C TYR A 34 13.92 5.97 -0.85
N TYR A 35 14.58 6.84 -1.62
CA TYR A 35 14.01 8.11 -2.06
C TYR A 35 12.92 7.93 -3.09
N ASP A 36 13.01 6.91 -3.95
CA ASP A 36 11.95 6.60 -4.90
C ASP A 36 10.68 6.12 -4.18
N LEU A 37 10.83 5.43 -3.04
CA LEU A 37 9.70 5.07 -2.17
C LEU A 37 9.04 6.27 -1.49
N LYS A 38 9.79 7.37 -1.28
CA LYS A 38 9.25 8.60 -0.70
C LYS A 38 8.17 9.23 -1.58
N GLN A 39 8.19 8.98 -2.89
CA GLN A 39 7.20 9.50 -3.83
C GLN A 39 5.81 8.87 -3.64
N TYR A 40 5.68 7.85 -2.79
CA TYR A 40 4.45 7.07 -2.62
C TYR A 40 3.71 7.36 -1.31
N GLY A 41 3.68 8.63 -0.88
CA GLY A 41 2.73 9.15 0.11
C GLY A 41 3.30 9.44 1.50
N GLU A 42 2.40 9.69 2.46
CA GLU A 42 2.69 10.17 3.82
C GLU A 42 3.23 9.09 4.79
N ILE A 43 3.81 8.00 4.29
CA ILE A 43 4.35 6.97 5.17
C ILE A 43 5.64 7.49 5.81
N PRO A 44 5.79 7.42 7.14
CA PRO A 44 7.02 7.84 7.81
C PRO A 44 8.23 7.12 7.23
N HIS A 45 9.26 7.90 6.85
CA HIS A 45 10.50 7.39 6.26
C HIS A 45 11.13 6.26 7.09
N SER A 46 11.10 6.40 8.42
CA SER A 46 11.58 5.39 9.36
C SER A 46 10.86 4.05 9.24
N LYS A 47 9.57 4.05 8.89
CA LYS A 47 8.77 2.83 8.71
C LYS A 47 9.16 2.11 7.42
N ILE A 48 9.29 2.84 6.31
CA ILE A 48 9.75 2.28 5.03
C ILE A 48 11.15 1.70 5.19
N TYR A 49 12.06 2.45 5.82
CA TYR A 49 13.42 1.99 6.12
C TYR A 49 13.43 0.67 6.92
N ARG A 50 12.68 0.61 8.02
CA ARG A 50 12.59 -0.62 8.84
C ARG A 50 12.01 -1.80 8.05
N MET A 51 11.03 -1.56 7.19
CA MET A 51 10.42 -2.61 6.37
C MET A 51 11.42 -3.18 5.36
N MET A 52 12.08 -2.32 4.58
CA MET A 52 13.07 -2.74 3.58
C MET A 52 14.27 -3.42 4.24
N LYS A 53 14.81 -2.85 5.32
CA LYS A 53 15.89 -3.46 6.10
C LYS A 53 15.53 -4.86 6.60
N LYS A 54 14.29 -5.04 7.09
CA LYS A 54 13.82 -6.37 7.53
C LYS A 54 13.70 -7.37 6.37
N LEU A 55 13.37 -6.91 5.17
CA LEU A 55 13.31 -7.77 3.98
C LEU A 55 14.72 -8.12 3.46
N GLU A 56 15.66 -7.19 3.56
CA GLU A 56 17.09 -7.41 3.32
C GLU A 56 17.68 -8.43 4.31
N GLU A 57 17.46 -8.24 5.62
CA GLU A 57 17.89 -9.17 6.67
C GLU A 57 17.33 -10.59 6.49
N LYS A 58 16.17 -10.72 5.86
CA LYS A 58 15.53 -12.01 5.53
C LYS A 58 16.05 -12.65 4.25
N GLY A 59 16.90 -11.95 3.49
CA GLY A 59 17.39 -12.41 2.19
C GLY A 59 16.41 -12.23 1.03
N ASP A 60 15.25 -11.59 1.26
CA ASP A 60 14.29 -11.33 0.18
C ASP A 60 14.78 -10.22 -0.77
N LEU A 61 15.53 -9.26 -0.22
CA LEU A 61 16.12 -8.14 -0.95
C LEU A 61 17.64 -8.19 -0.88
N ILE A 62 18.28 -7.74 -1.96
CA ILE A 62 19.71 -7.43 -1.98
C ILE A 62 19.91 -5.93 -2.17
N LYS A 63 20.80 -5.36 -1.36
CA LYS A 63 21.26 -3.98 -1.46
C LYS A 63 22.53 -3.95 -2.30
N ARG A 64 22.58 -3.08 -3.31
CA ARG A 64 23.77 -2.78 -4.09
C ARG A 64 24.02 -1.29 -4.08
N ASP A 65 25.28 -0.90 -4.04
CA ASP A 65 25.67 0.50 -4.08
C ASP A 65 25.93 0.89 -5.53
N ASP A 66 25.24 1.93 -5.98
CA ASP A 66 25.56 2.61 -7.23
C ASP A 66 26.58 3.70 -6.92
N THR A 67 27.83 3.42 -7.31
CA THR A 67 28.97 4.33 -7.21
C THR A 67 29.32 4.96 -8.56
N SER A 68 28.41 4.93 -9.54
CA SER A 68 28.65 5.54 -10.84
C SER A 68 28.92 7.05 -10.69
N VAL A 69 29.84 7.56 -11.52
CA VAL A 69 30.29 8.96 -11.50
C VAL A 69 29.13 9.94 -11.76
N GLU A 70 28.08 9.47 -12.45
CA GLU A 70 26.84 10.20 -12.77
C GLU A 70 25.92 10.40 -11.55
N ALA A 71 26.00 9.53 -10.53
CA ALA A 71 25.10 9.58 -9.38
C ALA A 71 25.48 10.67 -8.35
N GLY A 72 26.71 11.20 -8.41
CA GLY A 72 27.27 12.22 -7.52
C GLY A 72 27.48 11.74 -6.07
N ARG A 73 26.44 11.19 -5.44
CA ARG A 73 26.47 10.54 -4.11
C ARG A 73 26.11 9.06 -4.25
N PRO A 74 26.79 8.15 -3.55
CA PRO A 74 26.44 6.73 -3.57
C PRO A 74 24.97 6.49 -3.24
N LYS A 75 24.26 5.77 -4.12
CA LYS A 75 22.84 5.42 -3.91
C LYS A 75 22.73 3.95 -3.53
N HIS A 76 21.91 3.68 -2.53
CA HIS A 76 21.58 2.32 -2.12
C HIS A 76 20.37 1.84 -2.93
N LEU A 77 20.60 0.91 -3.86
CA LEU A 77 19.59 0.32 -4.71
C LEU A 77 19.20 -1.05 -4.17
N TYR A 78 17.89 -1.27 -4.04
CA TYR A 78 17.32 -2.56 -3.67
C TYR A 78 16.85 -3.32 -4.90
N PHE A 79 17.12 -4.62 -4.89
CA PHE A 79 16.66 -5.57 -5.90
C PHE A 79 16.02 -6.77 -5.22
N LEU A 80 15.08 -7.42 -5.91
CA LEU A 80 14.55 -8.70 -5.48
C LEU A 80 15.60 -9.80 -5.66
N THR A 81 15.77 -10.67 -4.67
CA THR A 81 16.57 -11.90 -4.83
C THR A 81 15.70 -13.02 -5.41
N LYS A 82 16.31 -14.15 -5.81
CA LYS A 82 15.56 -15.36 -6.19
C LYS A 82 14.62 -15.84 -5.06
N GLN A 83 15.05 -15.69 -3.81
CA GLN A 83 14.22 -15.99 -2.65
C GLN A 83 13.03 -15.02 -2.56
N GLY A 84 13.27 -13.73 -2.76
CA GLY A 84 12.20 -12.73 -2.82
C GLY A 84 11.20 -13.00 -3.95
N GLU A 85 11.67 -13.45 -5.12
CA GLU A 85 10.81 -13.85 -6.24
C GLU A 85 9.95 -15.06 -5.90
N THR A 86 10.53 -16.06 -5.23
CA THR A 86 9.80 -17.25 -4.77
C THR A 86 8.72 -16.84 -3.78
N ARG A 87 9.08 -16.02 -2.78
CA ARG A 87 8.16 -15.51 -1.78
C ARG A 87 7.08 -14.59 -2.36
N LEU A 88 7.35 -13.88 -3.46
CA LEU A 88 6.33 -13.13 -4.20
C LEU A 88 5.25 -14.07 -4.77
N GLY A 89 5.66 -15.25 -5.26
CA GLY A 89 4.73 -16.31 -5.66
C GLY A 89 3.82 -16.74 -4.51
N ASP A 90 4.44 -17.07 -3.36
CA ASP A 90 3.71 -17.50 -2.15
C ASP A 90 2.73 -16.43 -1.66
N LEU A 91 3.13 -15.16 -1.66
CA LEU A 91 2.28 -14.03 -1.27
C LEU A 91 1.05 -13.93 -2.16
N ARG A 92 1.21 -14.09 -3.48
CA ARG A 92 0.09 -14.04 -4.43
C ARG A 92 -0.88 -15.20 -4.20
N GLU A 93 -0.37 -16.40 -3.95
CA GLU A 93 -1.21 -17.56 -3.68
C GLU A 93 -1.99 -17.39 -2.36
N ASN A 94 -1.30 -17.00 -1.29
CA ASN A 94 -1.91 -16.84 0.04
C ASN A 94 -2.93 -15.70 0.06
N LEU A 95 -2.60 -14.53 -0.50
CA LEU A 95 -3.55 -13.43 -0.62
C LEU A 95 -4.73 -13.79 -1.53
N GLY A 96 -4.48 -14.55 -2.60
CA GLY A 96 -5.52 -15.10 -3.46
C GLY A 96 -6.54 -15.94 -2.70
N LYS A 97 -6.08 -16.80 -1.78
CA LYS A 97 -6.97 -17.59 -0.89
C LYS A 97 -7.85 -16.69 -0.02
N TYR A 98 -7.30 -15.61 0.54
CA TYR A 98 -8.09 -14.65 1.32
C TYR A 98 -9.16 -13.94 0.48
N PHE A 99 -8.82 -13.49 -0.73
CA PHE A 99 -9.80 -12.85 -1.61
C PHE A 99 -10.90 -13.82 -2.05
N LYS A 100 -10.57 -15.09 -2.35
CA LYS A 100 -11.56 -16.13 -2.63
C LYS A 100 -12.50 -16.34 -1.46
N PHE A 101 -11.95 -16.50 -0.25
CA PHE A 101 -12.74 -16.62 0.98
C PHE A 101 -13.69 -15.44 1.20
N ILE A 102 -13.21 -14.20 0.98
CA ILE A 102 -14.05 -12.99 1.10
C ILE A 102 -15.18 -13.02 0.06
N LYS A 103 -14.90 -13.39 -1.20
CA LYS A 103 -15.92 -13.49 -2.26
C LYS A 103 -17.00 -14.52 -1.92
N GLU A 104 -16.62 -15.69 -1.44
CA GLU A 104 -17.55 -16.76 -1.03
C GLU A 104 -18.41 -16.34 0.16
N ARG A 105 -17.83 -15.59 1.12
CA ARG A 105 -18.54 -15.17 2.33
C ARG A 105 -19.45 -13.96 2.11
N PHE A 106 -19.14 -13.10 1.14
CA PHE A 106 -19.88 -11.87 0.83
C PHE A 106 -20.31 -11.81 -0.65
N PRO A 107 -21.09 -12.80 -1.14
CA PRO A 107 -21.41 -12.95 -2.57
C PRO A 107 -22.34 -11.84 -3.13
N SER A 108 -22.98 -11.05 -2.27
CA SER A 108 -23.87 -9.95 -2.67
C SER A 108 -23.15 -8.68 -3.12
N ALA A 109 -21.81 -8.63 -3.07
CA ALA A 109 -21.04 -7.53 -3.62
C ALA A 109 -21.15 -7.57 -5.15
N LYS A 110 -22.00 -6.70 -5.73
CA LYS A 110 -22.28 -6.56 -7.18
C LYS A 110 -21.06 -6.15 -8.05
N GLY A 111 -19.84 -6.30 -7.56
CA GLY A 111 -18.62 -5.88 -8.24
C GLY A 111 -17.77 -7.06 -8.70
N ASN A 112 -17.45 -7.09 -10.00
CA ASN A 112 -16.43 -7.99 -10.55
C ASN A 112 -15.03 -7.46 -10.18
N PHE A 113 -14.65 -7.60 -8.90
CA PHE A 113 -13.28 -7.29 -8.50
C PHE A 113 -12.34 -8.38 -8.99
N ASP A 114 -11.48 -8.04 -9.95
CA ASP A 114 -10.41 -8.90 -10.44
C ASP A 114 -9.18 -8.84 -9.50
N HIS A 115 -9.27 -9.64 -8.44
CA HIS A 115 -8.19 -9.79 -7.48
C HIS A 115 -6.90 -10.38 -8.07
N GLU A 116 -6.96 -11.14 -9.18
CA GLU A 116 -5.76 -11.77 -9.74
C GLU A 116 -4.88 -10.72 -10.43
N THR A 117 -5.49 -9.87 -11.24
CA THR A 117 -4.81 -8.72 -11.86
C THR A 117 -4.29 -7.78 -10.78
N PHE A 118 -5.12 -7.49 -9.76
CA PHE A 118 -4.70 -6.69 -8.62
C PHE A 118 -3.45 -7.26 -7.92
N LEU A 119 -3.40 -8.56 -7.63
CA LEU A 119 -2.24 -9.16 -6.95
C LEU A 119 -0.96 -9.16 -7.81
N LYS A 120 -1.11 -9.17 -9.15
CA LYS A 120 0.02 -9.12 -10.08
C LYS A 120 0.58 -7.72 -10.24
N GLU A 121 -0.29 -6.70 -10.26
CA GLU A 121 0.06 -5.35 -10.71
C GLU A 121 0.07 -4.31 -9.58
N ALA A 122 -0.59 -4.58 -8.45
CA ALA A 122 -0.66 -3.60 -7.37
C ALA A 122 0.73 -3.32 -6.83
N THR A 123 1.10 -2.04 -6.88
CA THR A 123 2.39 -1.54 -6.41
C THR A 123 2.20 -0.72 -5.14
N PHE A 124 3.32 -0.38 -4.53
CA PHE A 124 3.41 0.54 -3.39
C PHE A 124 2.76 1.91 -3.62
N LYS A 125 2.46 2.27 -4.88
CA LYS A 125 1.67 3.45 -5.27
C LYS A 125 0.30 3.52 -4.61
N VAL A 126 -0.28 2.41 -4.18
CA VAL A 126 -1.56 2.40 -3.43
C VAL A 126 -1.50 3.21 -2.13
N TRP A 127 -0.30 3.51 -1.62
CA TRP A 127 -0.10 4.35 -0.45
C TRP A 127 0.16 5.82 -0.78
N SER A 128 0.24 6.18 -2.06
CA SER A 128 0.29 7.59 -2.48
C SER A 128 -0.94 8.34 -1.98
N SER A 129 -0.77 9.64 -1.74
CA SER A 129 -1.91 10.49 -1.37
C SER A 129 -3.00 10.33 -2.43
N PRO A 130 -4.24 9.97 -2.05
CA PRO A 130 -5.31 9.76 -3.02
C PRO A 130 -5.61 11.06 -3.79
N VAL A 131 -5.35 12.22 -3.17
CA VAL A 131 -5.43 13.53 -3.83
C VAL A 131 -4.33 13.69 -4.88
N GLU A 132 -3.06 13.47 -4.52
CA GLU A 132 -1.94 13.58 -5.46
C GLU A 132 -2.10 12.62 -6.63
N HIS A 133 -2.57 11.39 -6.37
CA HIS A 133 -2.86 10.41 -7.40
C HIS A 133 -3.88 10.92 -8.43
N ILE A 134 -4.93 11.62 -8.00
CA ILE A 134 -5.91 12.21 -8.92
C ILE A 134 -5.31 13.38 -9.70
N ILE A 135 -4.51 14.23 -9.04
CA ILE A 135 -3.87 15.38 -9.68
C ILE A 135 -2.92 14.92 -10.80
N GLN A 136 -2.18 13.83 -10.59
CA GLN A 136 -1.21 13.30 -11.56
C GLN A 136 -1.84 12.49 -12.70
N LYS A 137 -3.12 12.12 -12.62
CA LYS A 137 -3.77 11.34 -13.70
C LYS A 137 -3.86 12.15 -15.00
N ASP A 138 -3.64 11.45 -16.11
CA ASP A 138 -3.91 11.98 -17.44
C ASP A 138 -5.41 11.90 -17.78
N ILE A 139 -6.17 12.81 -17.15
CA ILE A 139 -7.62 12.99 -17.34
C ILE A 139 -7.95 14.49 -17.29
N SER A 140 -9.11 14.88 -17.83
CA SER A 140 -9.53 16.29 -17.83
C SER A 140 -9.66 16.89 -16.42
N ASN A 141 -9.38 18.19 -16.30
CA ASN A 141 -9.48 18.91 -15.03
C ASN A 141 -10.90 18.88 -14.44
N GLU A 142 -11.93 18.93 -15.29
CA GLU A 142 -13.33 18.77 -14.86
C GLU A 142 -13.56 17.42 -14.16
N LYS A 143 -13.00 16.33 -14.71
CA LYS A 143 -13.11 15.00 -14.11
C LYS A 143 -12.33 14.91 -12.80
N LYS A 144 -11.16 15.55 -12.71
CA LYS A 144 -10.38 15.65 -11.45
C LYS A 144 -11.19 16.36 -10.37
N ILE A 145 -11.72 17.56 -10.66
CA ILE A 145 -12.55 18.34 -9.73
C ILE A 145 -13.74 17.50 -9.25
N LYS A 146 -14.46 16.84 -10.17
CA LYS A 146 -15.60 16.00 -9.81
C LYS A 146 -15.24 14.87 -8.85
N ILE A 147 -14.07 14.24 -9.00
CA ILE A 147 -13.62 13.18 -8.09
C ILE A 147 -13.23 13.80 -6.73
N LEU A 148 -12.47 14.90 -6.73
CA LEU A 148 -12.03 15.57 -5.50
C LEU A 148 -13.21 16.09 -4.67
N SER A 149 -14.24 16.69 -5.30
CA SER A 149 -15.44 17.15 -4.60
C SER A 149 -16.23 16.01 -3.95
N ARG A 150 -16.22 14.80 -4.54
CA ARG A 150 -16.82 13.62 -3.91
C ARG A 150 -16.04 13.20 -2.67
N MET A 151 -14.71 13.14 -2.77
CA MET A 151 -13.85 12.84 -1.62
C MET A 151 -14.01 13.85 -0.49
N GLU A 152 -14.08 15.15 -0.82
CA GLU A 152 -14.35 16.22 0.14
C GLU A 152 -15.68 16.01 0.85
N SER A 153 -16.73 15.68 0.10
CA SER A 153 -18.06 15.41 0.64
C SER A 153 -18.05 14.23 1.63
N ASP A 154 -17.38 13.13 1.28
CA ASP A 154 -17.23 11.96 2.16
C ASP A 154 -16.51 12.31 3.47
N LEU A 155 -15.46 13.15 3.39
CA LEU A 155 -14.72 13.64 4.56
C LEU A 155 -15.57 14.55 5.45
N ILE A 156 -16.38 15.43 4.86
CA ILE A 156 -17.31 16.30 5.61
C ILE A 156 -18.29 15.45 6.41
N ILE A 157 -18.90 14.43 5.80
CA ILE A 157 -19.83 13.51 6.48
C ILE A 157 -19.14 12.82 7.67
N MET A 158 -17.91 12.36 7.48
CA MET A 158 -17.13 11.73 8.56
C MET A 158 -16.81 12.72 9.69
N LEU A 159 -16.42 13.95 9.36
CA LEU A 159 -16.15 15.02 10.33
C LEU A 159 -17.40 15.41 11.12
N GLU A 160 -18.56 15.49 10.47
CA GLU A 160 -19.84 15.75 11.14
C GLU A 160 -20.18 14.65 12.15
N LYS A 161 -19.99 13.38 11.78
CA LYS A 161 -20.17 12.26 12.70
C LYS A 161 -19.24 12.36 13.90
N ILE A 162 -17.97 12.66 13.70
CA ILE A 162 -16.99 12.86 14.78
C ILE A 162 -17.43 14.02 15.69
N ARG A 163 -17.84 15.17 15.13
CA ARG A 163 -18.31 16.33 15.90
C ARG A 163 -19.53 16.00 16.74
N LYS A 164 -20.48 15.22 16.20
CA LYS A 164 -21.67 14.77 16.91
C LYS A 164 -21.31 13.90 18.12
N GLU A 165 -20.45 12.90 17.94
CA GLU A 165 -20.01 12.03 19.04
C GLU A 165 -19.21 12.81 20.10
N LYS A 166 -18.33 13.74 19.69
CA LYS A 166 -17.62 14.63 20.64
C LYS A 166 -18.59 15.47 21.47
N LYS A 167 -19.63 16.03 20.86
CA LYS A 167 -20.65 16.81 21.58
C LYS A 167 -21.43 15.95 22.56
N LYS A 168 -21.77 14.71 22.20
CA LYS A 168 -22.44 13.76 23.08
C LYS A 168 -21.59 13.45 24.32
N LEU A 169 -20.34 13.07 24.13
CA LEU A 169 -19.39 12.79 25.22
C LEU A 169 -19.16 14.03 26.11
N GLY A 170 -19.05 15.22 25.51
CA GLY A 170 -18.90 16.47 26.27
C GLY A 170 -20.12 16.85 27.10
N ASN A 171 -21.32 16.40 26.73
CA ASN A 171 -22.53 16.59 27.52
C ASN A 171 -22.69 15.55 28.63
N GLU A 172 -22.09 14.36 28.50
CA GLU A 172 -22.08 13.31 29.52
C GLU A 172 -21.03 13.56 30.63
N LEU A 173 -20.04 14.44 30.36
CA LEU A 173 -19.01 14.88 31.31
C LEU A 173 -19.41 16.10 32.16
N LYS A 174 -20.60 16.67 31.92
CA LYS A 174 -21.17 17.80 32.68
C LYS A 174 -22.27 17.31 33.60
#